data_AF-A0A5C7V940-F1
#
_entry.id   AF-A0A5C7V940-F1
#
_cell.length_a   1.000
_cell.length_b   1.000
_cell.length_c   1.000
_cell.angle_alpha   90.00
_cell.angle_beta   90.00
_cell.angle_gamma   90.00
#
_symmetry.space_group_name_H-M   'P 1'
#
loop_
_entity.id
_entity.type
_entity.pdbx_description
1 polymer ?
#
loop_
_entity_poly.entity_id
_entity_poly.type
_entity_poly.pdbx_seq_one_letter_code
_entity_poly.pdbx_strand_id
1 'polypeptide(L)'
;MLDAIDQQGKAVDPQQYRLLVDKLNAELREHQAHPALDELLPHFPAAAELYENLQYAHAGLVRTPLELSLSSELAAREALGRMARKG
;
A
#
# COMPACT_ATOMS: atom_id res chain seq x y z
N MET A 1 -1.31 -10.11 -12.40
CA MET A 1 0.03 -10.51 -12.92
C MET A 1 1.13 -10.19 -11.93
N LEU A 2 1.17 -8.98 -11.36
CA LEU A 2 2.11 -8.62 -10.29
C LEU A 2 1.94 -9.53 -9.05
N ASP A 3 0.70 -9.74 -8.58
CA ASP A 3 0.43 -10.66 -7.45
C ASP A 3 0.88 -12.10 -7.71
N ALA A 4 0.80 -12.55 -8.97
CA ALA A 4 1.23 -13.89 -9.34
C ALA A 4 2.77 -14.02 -9.31
N ILE A 5 3.49 -12.94 -9.58
CA ILE A 5 4.96 -12.90 -9.51
C ILE A 5 5.41 -12.84 -8.05
N ASP A 6 4.80 -11.99 -7.23
CA ASP A 6 5.13 -11.85 -5.81
C ASP A 6 4.84 -13.15 -5.03
N GLN A 7 3.75 -13.85 -5.35
CA GLN A 7 3.43 -15.14 -4.72
C GLN A 7 4.32 -16.29 -5.20
N GLN A 8 4.85 -16.24 -6.43
CA GLN A 8 5.64 -17.34 -6.99
C GLN A 8 7.11 -17.34 -6.53
N GLY A 9 7.63 -16.22 -6.02
CA GLY A 9 9.00 -16.13 -5.48
C GLY A 9 10.12 -16.52 -6.44
N LYS A 10 9.82 -16.73 -7.73
CA LYS A 10 10.80 -17.06 -8.76
C LYS A 10 11.61 -15.80 -9.07
N ALA A 11 12.89 -15.99 -9.38
CA ALA A 11 13.77 -14.94 -9.88
C ALA A 11 13.26 -14.43 -11.24
N VAL A 12 12.28 -13.53 -11.19
CA VAL A 12 11.85 -12.75 -12.34
C VAL A 12 12.96 -11.75 -12.63
N ASP A 13 13.24 -11.57 -13.93
CA ASP A 13 14.21 -10.60 -14.37
C ASP A 13 13.85 -9.20 -13.81
N PRO A 14 14.77 -8.52 -13.09
CA PRO A 14 14.48 -7.25 -12.45
C PRO A 14 14.00 -6.16 -13.41
N GLN A 15 14.44 -6.18 -14.67
CA GLN A 15 13.98 -5.21 -15.67
C GLN A 15 12.53 -5.50 -16.08
N GLN A 16 12.17 -6.77 -16.21
CA GLN A 16 10.81 -7.21 -16.50
C GLN A 16 9.83 -6.84 -15.38
N TYR A 17 10.24 -7.02 -14.12
CA TYR A 17 9.46 -6.57 -12.96
C TYR A 17 9.27 -5.05 -12.99
N ARG A 18 10.34 -4.30 -13.24
CA ARG A 18 10.30 -2.84 -13.27
C ARG A 18 9.40 -2.30 -14.38
N LEU A 19 9.46 -2.87 -15.58
CA LEU A 19 8.56 -2.51 -16.69
C LEU A 19 7.10 -2.79 -16.36
N LEU A 20 6.80 -3.87 -15.63
CA LEU A 20 5.45 -4.19 -15.22
C LEU A 20 4.92 -3.19 -14.19
N VAL A 21 5.74 -2.85 -13.19
CA VAL A 21 5.42 -1.82 -12.18
C VAL A 21 5.20 -0.45 -12.85
N ASP A 22 6.08 -0.05 -13.78
CA ASP A 22 5.97 1.23 -14.47
C ASP A 22 4.69 1.33 -15.31
N LYS A 23 4.34 0.27 -16.04
CA LYS A 23 3.07 0.21 -16.80
C LYS A 23 1.87 0.25 -15.89
N LEU A 24 1.87 -0.56 -14.83
CA LEU A 24 0.75 -0.59 -13.88
C LEU A 24 0.56 0.77 -13.21
N ASN A 25 1.65 1.46 -12.87
CA ASN A 25 1.59 2.83 -12.33
C ASN A 25 1.00 3.83 -13.32
N ALA A 26 1.28 3.70 -14.62
CA ALA A 26 0.70 4.58 -15.63
C ALA A 26 -0.83 4.40 -15.73
N GLU A 27 -1.29 3.15 -15.83
CA GLU A 27 -2.72 2.81 -15.90
C GLU A 27 -3.47 3.25 -14.63
N LEU A 28 -2.87 3.03 -13.46
CA LEU A 28 -3.44 3.46 -12.17
C LEU A 28 -3.56 4.98 -12.05
N ARG A 29 -2.63 5.74 -12.65
CA ARG A 29 -2.72 7.21 -12.71
C ARG A 29 -3.81 7.67 -13.66
N GLU A 30 -3.92 7.05 -14.83
CA GLU A 30 -4.93 7.39 -15.84
C GLU A 30 -6.35 7.14 -15.33
N HIS A 31 -6.54 6.07 -14.56
CA HIS A 31 -7.85 5.65 -14.06
C HIS A 31 -8.10 5.96 -12.58
N GLN A 32 -7.33 6.86 -11.97
CA GLN A 32 -7.37 7.16 -10.53
C GLN A 32 -8.75 7.54 -9.99
N ALA A 33 -9.59 8.23 -10.77
CA ALA A 33 -10.92 8.66 -10.34
C ALA A 33 -12.03 7.63 -10.68
N HIS A 34 -11.67 6.44 -11.17
CA HIS A 34 -12.65 5.47 -11.62
C HIS A 34 -13.22 4.68 -10.42
N PRO A 35 -14.55 4.67 -10.20
CA PRO A 35 -15.16 4.07 -9.00
C PRO A 35 -14.93 2.56 -8.90
N ALA A 36 -14.82 1.85 -10.03
CA ALA A 36 -14.49 0.43 -10.05
C ALA A 36 -13.10 0.12 -9.47
N LEU A 37 -12.20 1.11 -9.39
CA LEU A 37 -10.86 0.90 -8.87
C LEU A 37 -10.88 0.56 -7.37
N ASP A 38 -11.75 1.22 -6.61
CA ASP A 38 -11.91 0.95 -5.18
C ASP A 38 -12.41 -0.47 -4.88
N GLU A 39 -13.25 -1.01 -5.78
CA GLU A 39 -13.77 -2.38 -5.67
C GLU A 39 -12.75 -3.44 -6.13
N LEU A 40 -11.89 -3.10 -7.10
CA LEU A 40 -10.93 -4.04 -7.69
C LEU A 40 -9.66 -4.19 -6.86
N LEU A 41 -9.15 -3.10 -6.27
CA LEU A 41 -7.87 -3.10 -5.53
C LEU A 41 -7.81 -4.11 -4.35
N PRO A 42 -8.88 -4.36 -3.58
CA PRO A 42 -8.88 -5.39 -2.52
C PRO A 42 -8.57 -6.81 -3.03
N HIS A 43 -8.75 -7.08 -4.33
CA HIS A 43 -8.49 -8.38 -4.93
C HIS A 43 -7.04 -8.54 -5.46
N PHE A 44 -6.27 -7.44 -5.51
CA PHE A 44 -4.92 -7.39 -6.08
C PHE A 44 -3.97 -6.63 -5.12
N PRO A 45 -3.48 -7.27 -4.05
CA PRO A 45 -2.73 -6.60 -2.98
C PRO A 45 -1.49 -5.85 -3.49
N ALA A 46 -0.72 -6.40 -4.43
CA ALA A 46 0.46 -5.74 -4.97
C ALA A 46 0.10 -4.49 -5.81
N ALA A 47 -1.05 -4.51 -6.49
CA ALA A 47 -1.56 -3.33 -7.19
C ALA A 47 -2.11 -2.28 -6.21
N ALA A 48 -2.71 -2.70 -5.10
CA ALA A 48 -3.15 -1.82 -4.03
C ALA A 48 -1.96 -1.08 -3.38
N GLU A 49 -0.86 -1.77 -3.09
CA GLU A 49 0.36 -1.14 -2.56
C GLU A 49 0.95 -0.11 -3.53
N LEU A 50 1.01 -0.41 -4.84
CA LEU A 50 1.46 0.56 -5.84
C LEU A 50 0.53 1.76 -5.95
N TYR A 51 -0.78 1.53 -5.94
CA TYR A 51 -1.78 2.60 -5.95
C TYR A 51 -1.64 3.50 -4.72
N GLU A 52 -1.44 2.92 -3.54
CA GLU A 52 -1.16 3.67 -2.31
C GLU A 52 0.11 4.51 -2.44
N ASN A 53 1.22 3.92 -2.88
CA ASN A 53 2.49 4.61 -3.13
C ASN A 53 2.36 5.78 -4.11
N LEU A 54 1.48 5.68 -5.10
CA LEU A 54 1.14 6.78 -6.00
C LEU A 54 0.40 7.92 -5.28
N GLN A 55 -0.50 7.58 -4.36
CA GLN A 55 -1.23 8.59 -3.57
C GLN A 55 -0.37 9.25 -2.50
N TYR A 56 0.64 8.56 -1.94
CA TYR A 56 1.57 9.15 -0.97
C TYR A 56 2.27 10.42 -1.50
N ALA A 57 2.49 10.52 -2.81
CA ALA A 57 3.08 11.72 -3.43
C ALA A 57 2.12 12.92 -3.45
N HIS A 58 0.81 12.69 -3.39
CA HIS A 58 -0.24 13.72 -3.46
C HIS A 58 -0.92 14.00 -2.12
N ALA A 59 -1.02 13.02 -1.24
CA ALA A 59 -1.57 13.12 0.09
C ALA A 59 -0.76 12.18 1.00
N GLY A 60 -0.10 12.73 2.03
CA GLY A 60 0.62 11.93 3.03
C GLY A 60 -0.28 11.07 3.93
N LEU A 61 -1.41 10.56 3.42
CA LEU A 61 -2.37 9.79 4.17
C LEU A 61 -2.68 8.49 3.43
N VAL A 62 -2.14 7.44 4.02
CA VAL A 62 -2.36 6.02 3.76
C VAL A 62 -3.85 5.71 3.64
N ARG A 63 -4.22 4.78 2.75
CA ARG A 63 -5.57 4.19 2.66
C ARG A 63 -5.96 3.34 3.88
N THR A 64 -5.13 3.26 4.93
CA THR A 64 -5.60 2.73 6.22
C THR A 64 -6.73 3.63 6.71
N PRO A 65 -7.85 3.07 7.18
CA PRO A 65 -8.88 3.87 7.81
C PRO A 65 -8.20 4.73 8.87
N LEU A 66 -8.34 6.05 8.76
CA LEU A 66 -7.66 7.03 9.63
C LEU A 66 -7.82 6.65 11.12
N GLU A 67 -8.98 6.09 11.46
CA GLU A 67 -9.34 5.57 12.78
C GLU A 67 -8.47 4.37 13.23
N LEU A 68 -8.18 3.43 12.33
CA LEU A 68 -7.30 2.28 12.60
C LEU A 68 -5.85 2.74 12.77
N SER A 69 -5.39 3.66 11.93
CA SER A 69 -4.04 4.22 12.06
C SER A 69 -3.90 5.00 13.38
N LEU A 70 -4.85 5.88 13.69
CA LEU A 70 -4.86 6.69 14.92
C LEU A 70 -4.97 5.83 16.18
N SER A 71 -5.83 4.80 16.17
CA SER A 71 -5.99 3.91 17.33
C SER A 71 -4.72 3.11 17.61
N SER A 72 -4.03 2.63 16.57
CA SER A 72 -2.73 1.96 16.74
C SER A 72 -1.66 2.88 17.32
N GLU A 73 -1.61 4.14 16.89
CA GLU A 73 -0.65 5.13 17.37
C GLU A 73 -0.91 5.49 18.84
N LEU A 74 -2.17 5.72 19.21
CA LEU A 74 -2.57 5.98 20.59
C LEU A 74 -2.24 4.80 21.51
N ALA A 75 -2.52 3.57 21.07
CA ALA A 75 -2.20 2.36 21.81
C ALA A 75 -0.68 2.18 22.02
N ALA A 76 0.12 2.44 20.99
CA ALA A 76 1.58 2.39 21.07
C ALA A 76 2.12 3.44 22.07
N ARG A 77 1.63 4.68 21.99
CA ARG A 77 2.04 5.76 22.91
C ARG A 77 1.72 5.42 24.36
N GLU A 78 0.56 4.82 24.60
CA GLU A 78 0.14 4.42 25.93
C GLU A 78 0.99 3.26 26.49
N ALA A 79 1.34 2.28 25.66
CA ALA A 79 2.23 1.18 26.04
C ALA A 79 3.63 1.68 26.43
N LEU A 80 4.21 2.56 25.61
CA LEU A 80 5.50 3.19 25.90
C LEU A 80 5.46 4.04 27.17
N GLY A 81 4.37 4.81 27.38
CA GLY A 81 4.17 5.60 28.58
C GLY A 81 3.94 4.77 29.86
N ARG A 82 3.54 3.50 29.74
CA ARG A 82 3.48 2.55 30.87
C ARG A 82 4.87 1.97 31.18
N MET A 83 5.65 1.67 30.15
CA MET A 83 7.03 1.17 30.31
C MET A 83 7.94 2.23 30.92
N ALA A 84 7.86 3.47 30.45
CA ALA A 84 8.64 4.59 30.97
C ALA A 84 8.31 4.98 32.42
N ARG A 85 7.17 4.54 32.96
CA ARG A 85 6.76 4.75 34.37
C ARG A 85 7.13 3.60 35.30
N LYS A 86 7.51 2.45 34.73
CA LYS A 86 7.87 1.23 35.45
C LYS A 86 9.39 0.97 35.48
N GLY A 87 10.19 1.82 34.84
CA GLY A 87 11.65 1.90 35.01
C GLY A 87 12.01 3.09 35.87
#